data_AF-A0A1D3K7Q3-F1
#
_entry.id   AF-A0A1D3K7Q3-F1
#
_cell.length_a   1.000
_cell.length_b   1.000
_cell.length_c   1.000
_cell.angle_alpha   90.00
_cell.angle_beta   90.00
_cell.angle_gamma   90.00
#
_symmetry.space_group_name_H-M   'P 1'
#
loop_
_entity.id
_entity.type
_entity.pdbx_description
1 polymer ?
#
loop_
_entity_poly.entity_id
_entity_poly.type
_entity_poly.pdbx_seq_one_letter_code
_entity_poly.pdbx_strand_id
1 'polypeptide(L)'
;MTTKTILVFAANVGVACSIDALTSIELAQYAMGYYESMFETCPVSYPEGKQAFLIDVLCNGYTECHLVTAWMGVPEVIEFDFDKYLATPKAKLDHATFGDVPALKLIMGKFANIL
;
A
#
# COMPACT_ATOMS: atom_id res chain seq x y z
N MET A 1 5.79 11.53 -14.30
CA MET A 1 5.71 11.66 -12.83
C MET A 1 7.11 11.46 -12.27
N THR A 2 7.61 12.35 -11.40
CA THR A 2 8.98 12.23 -10.86
C THR A 2 8.95 11.39 -9.59
N THR A 3 9.70 10.29 -9.56
CA THR A 3 9.84 9.42 -8.38
C THR A 3 10.58 10.16 -7.27
N LYS A 4 10.00 10.19 -6.07
CA LYS A 4 10.62 10.72 -4.85
C LYS A 4 11.06 9.61 -3.91
N THR A 5 10.19 8.61 -3.75
CA THR A 5 10.37 7.50 -2.82
C THR A 5 10.23 6.17 -3.53
N ILE A 6 10.93 5.15 -3.04
CA ILE A 6 10.71 3.75 -3.40
C ILE A 6 10.38 2.98 -2.13
N LEU A 7 9.23 2.31 -2.10
CA LEU A 7 8.93 1.28 -1.11
C LEU A 7 9.38 -0.08 -1.65
N VAL A 8 10.41 -0.66 -1.05
CA VAL A 8 10.94 -1.97 -1.43
C VAL A 8 10.22 -3.03 -0.62
N PHE A 9 9.54 -3.96 -1.31
CA PHE A 9 8.81 -5.05 -0.66
C PHE A 9 9.51 -6.40 -0.80
N ALA A 10 10.36 -6.58 -1.81
CA ALA A 10 11.26 -7.73 -1.94
C ALA A 10 12.51 -7.38 -2.77
N ALA A 11 13.43 -8.33 -2.84
CA ALA A 11 14.62 -8.21 -3.68
C ALA A 11 14.26 -7.83 -5.11
N ASN A 12 14.74 -6.67 -5.58
CA ASN A 12 14.49 -6.10 -6.90
C ASN A 12 13.00 -5.83 -7.21
N VAL A 13 12.14 -5.68 -6.20
CA VAL A 13 10.73 -5.34 -6.37
C VAL A 13 10.39 -4.17 -5.46
N GLY A 14 10.18 -3.01 -6.06
CA GLY A 14 9.78 -1.80 -5.36
C GLY A 14 8.61 -1.09 -6.03
N VAL A 15 7.93 -0.26 -5.27
CA VAL A 15 6.91 0.66 -5.77
C VAL A 15 7.47 2.07 -5.71
N ALA A 16 7.59 2.69 -6.88
CA ALA A 16 8.00 4.07 -7.02
C ALA A 16 6.83 5.00 -6.78
N CYS A 17 6.99 5.90 -5.81
CA CYS A 17 6.00 6.87 -5.38
C CYS A 17 6.46 8.29 -5.73
N SER A 18 5.56 9.15 -6.20
CA SER A 18 5.84 10.59 -6.42
C SER A 18 5.65 11.48 -5.19
N ILE A 19 5.35 10.84 -4.06
CA ILE A 19 5.16 11.44 -2.75
C ILE A 19 6.37 11.12 -1.86
N ASP A 20 6.56 11.90 -0.81
CA ASP A 20 7.69 11.74 0.11
C ASP A 20 7.64 10.44 0.92
N ALA A 21 8.75 10.13 1.60
CA ALA A 21 8.93 8.91 2.36
C ALA A 21 7.80 8.63 3.37
N LEU A 22 7.47 9.63 4.19
CA LEU A 22 6.48 9.47 5.25
C LEU A 22 5.10 9.23 4.66
N THR A 23 4.69 10.05 3.70
CA THR A 23 3.38 9.94 3.05
C THR A 23 3.25 8.61 2.30
N SER A 24 4.34 8.10 1.70
CA SER A 24 4.36 6.79 1.04
C SER A 24 4.12 5.64 2.03
N ILE A 25 4.75 5.70 3.20
CA ILE A 25 4.53 4.73 4.27
C ILE A 25 3.08 4.80 4.76
N GLU A 26 2.58 6.01 5.06
CA GLU A 26 1.22 6.22 5.56
C GLU A 26 0.17 5.74 4.57
N LEU A 27 0.40 5.93 3.26
CA LEU A 27 -0.43 5.40 2.19
C LEU A 27 -0.50 3.86 2.22
N ALA A 28 0.65 3.18 2.38
CA ALA A 28 0.68 1.72 2.50
C ALA A 28 -0.02 1.23 3.78
N GLN A 29 0.19 1.90 4.91
CA GLN A 29 -0.50 1.59 6.17
C GLN A 29 -2.02 1.81 6.05
N TYR A 30 -2.43 2.86 5.35
CA TYR A 30 -3.83 3.15 5.04
C TYR A 30 -4.46 2.05 4.17
N ALA A 31 -3.80 1.63 3.10
CA ALA A 31 -4.31 0.57 2.22
C ALA A 31 -4.56 -0.74 2.98
N MET A 32 -3.60 -1.15 3.82
CA MET A 32 -3.79 -2.30 4.73
C MET A 32 -4.92 -2.03 5.72
N GLY A 33 -4.93 -0.87 6.38
CA GLY A 33 -5.94 -0.51 7.37
C GLY A 33 -7.36 -0.51 6.82
N TYR A 34 -7.55 -0.01 5.60
CA TYR A 34 -8.84 -0.02 4.93
C TYR A 34 -9.31 -1.45 4.64
N TYR A 35 -8.43 -2.30 4.10
CA TYR A 35 -8.73 -3.72 3.87
C TYR A 35 -9.08 -4.44 5.17
N GLU A 36 -8.24 -4.32 6.20
CA GLU A 36 -8.44 -4.98 7.50
C GLU A 36 -9.73 -4.50 8.18
N SER A 37 -10.11 -3.24 8.00
CA SER A 37 -11.34 -2.69 8.57
C SER A 37 -12.63 -3.33 8.04
N MET A 38 -12.55 -4.07 6.92
CA MET A 38 -13.69 -4.81 6.36
C MET A 38 -13.97 -6.12 7.10
N PHE A 39 -13.02 -6.62 7.90
CA PHE A 39 -13.12 -7.89 8.63
C PHE A 39 -13.43 -7.65 10.11
N GLU A 40 -14.59 -7.08 10.40
CA GLU A 40 -14.94 -6.69 11.78
C GLU A 40 -15.04 -7.88 12.75
N THR A 41 -15.45 -9.04 12.25
CA THR A 41 -15.73 -10.24 13.06
C THR A 41 -14.89 -11.45 12.67
N CYS A 42 -14.15 -11.36 11.56
CA CYS A 42 -13.37 -12.46 11.01
C CYS A 42 -11.88 -12.16 11.14
N PRO A 43 -11.02 -13.17 11.33
CA PRO A 43 -9.58 -12.99 11.20
C PRO A 43 -9.23 -12.46 9.81
N VAL A 44 -8.41 -11.41 9.75
CA VAL A 44 -7.85 -10.90 8.50
C VAL A 44 -6.89 -11.95 7.92
N SER A 45 -7.06 -12.27 6.64
CA SER A 45 -6.11 -13.08 5.88
C SER A 45 -5.73 -12.36 4.60
N TYR A 46 -4.45 -12.43 4.23
CA TYR A 46 -3.96 -11.96 2.93
C TYR A 46 -3.61 -13.19 2.09
N PRO A 47 -4.46 -13.63 1.15
CA PRO A 47 -4.29 -14.91 0.46
C PRO A 47 -2.95 -15.08 -0.25
N GLU A 48 -2.45 -14.00 -0.87
CA GLU A 48 -1.14 -13.96 -1.56
C GLU A 48 -0.06 -13.27 -0.71
N GLY A 49 -0.37 -12.93 0.54
CA GLY A 49 0.50 -12.20 1.46
C GLY A 49 0.38 -10.67 1.35
N LYS A 50 0.78 -9.97 2.43
CA LYS A 50 0.70 -8.49 2.54
C LYS A 50 1.52 -7.77 1.47
N GLN A 51 2.66 -8.33 1.08
CA GLN A 51 3.50 -7.80 0.02
C GLN A 51 2.76 -7.76 -1.33
N ALA A 52 2.19 -8.89 -1.76
CA ALA A 52 1.49 -8.97 -3.04
C ALA A 52 0.29 -8.03 -3.05
N PHE A 53 -0.45 -7.98 -1.94
CA PHE A 53 -1.54 -7.03 -1.72
C PHE A 53 -1.09 -5.58 -1.90
N LEU A 54 -0.03 -5.14 -1.20
CA LEU A 54 0.41 -3.75 -1.28
C LEU A 54 0.95 -3.39 -2.67
N ILE A 55 1.72 -4.27 -3.30
CA ILE A 55 2.21 -4.02 -4.66
C ILE A 55 1.03 -3.80 -5.61
N ASP A 56 0.03 -4.68 -5.56
CA ASP A 56 -1.13 -4.59 -6.44
C ASP A 56 -1.98 -3.35 -6.17
N VAL A 57 -2.34 -3.10 -4.91
CA VAL A 57 -3.17 -1.96 -4.53
C VAL A 57 -2.46 -0.64 -4.83
N LEU A 58 -1.17 -0.52 -4.51
CA LEU A 58 -0.42 0.70 -4.80
C LEU A 58 -0.32 0.91 -6.31
N CYS A 59 0.12 -0.09 -7.07
CA CYS A 59 0.40 0.08 -8.51
C CYS A 59 -0.86 0.17 -9.38
N ASN A 60 -1.96 -0.47 -9.00
CA ASN A 60 -3.19 -0.51 -9.79
C ASN A 60 -4.33 0.32 -9.19
N GLY A 61 -4.18 0.78 -7.95
CA GLY A 61 -5.16 1.62 -7.25
C GLY A 61 -4.77 3.09 -7.17
N TYR A 62 -3.48 3.43 -7.06
CA TYR A 62 -3.02 4.80 -6.85
C TYR A 62 -2.22 5.32 -8.04
N THR A 63 -2.58 6.51 -8.54
CA THR A 63 -1.92 7.10 -9.73
C THR A 63 -0.48 7.54 -9.45
N GLU A 64 -0.17 7.78 -8.17
CA GLU A 64 1.12 8.20 -7.63
C GLU A 64 2.12 7.05 -7.52
N CYS A 65 1.73 5.82 -7.86
CA CYS A 65 2.51 4.61 -7.61
C CYS A 65 2.70 3.79 -8.89
N HIS A 66 3.88 3.24 -9.10
CA HIS A 66 4.14 2.30 -10.18
C HIS A 66 5.23 1.29 -9.81
N LEU A 67 5.14 0.10 -10.38
CA LEU A 67 6.09 -0.98 -10.14
C LEU A 67 7.44 -0.66 -10.80
N VAL A 68 8.53 -0.90 -10.07
CA VAL A 68 9.90 -0.80 -10.59
C VAL A 68 10.77 -1.93 -10.06
N THR A 69 11.80 -2.27 -10.85
CA THR A 69 12.76 -3.33 -10.51
C THR A 69 14.19 -2.81 -10.29
N ALA A 70 14.39 -1.50 -10.35
CA ALA A 70 15.65 -0.82 -10.08
C ALA A 70 15.40 0.63 -9.62
N TRP A 71 16.26 1.15 -8.75
CA TRP A 71 16.08 2.46 -8.09
C TRP A 71 17.40 3.20 -7.85
N MET A 72 18.35 3.06 -8.78
CA MET A 72 19.62 3.79 -8.71
C MET A 72 19.36 5.30 -8.84
N GLY A 73 19.87 6.08 -7.88
CA GLY A 73 19.74 7.55 -7.89
C GLY A 73 18.39 8.08 -7.40
N VAL A 74 17.52 7.23 -6.83
CA VAL A 74 16.29 7.70 -6.16
C VAL A 74 16.64 8.29 -4.79
N PRO A 75 16.09 9.46 -4.41
CA PRO A 75 16.42 10.13 -3.16
C PRO A 75 16.12 9.30 -1.90
N GLU A 76 14.94 8.68 -1.84
CA GLU A 76 14.48 7.94 -0.67
C GLU A 76 14.12 6.50 -1.05
N VAL A 77 14.81 5.53 -0.46
CA VAL A 77 14.55 4.10 -0.68
C VAL A 77 14.31 3.46 0.68
N ILE A 78 13.14 2.86 0.85
CA ILE A 78 12.65 2.37 2.14
C ILE A 78 12.35 0.88 1.99
N GLU A 79 13.06 0.04 2.73
CA GLU A 79 12.65 -1.35 2.91
C GLU A 79 11.41 -1.38 3.80
N PHE A 80 10.29 -1.82 3.25
CA PHE A 80 9.00 -1.79 3.95
C PHE A 80 8.93 -2.94 4.94
N ASP A 81 9.05 -2.61 6.21
CA ASP A 81 8.96 -3.55 7.33
C ASP A 81 7.51 -3.64 7.84
N PHE A 82 6.89 -4.80 7.64
CA PHE A 82 5.50 -5.05 8.04
C PHE A 82 5.28 -5.16 9.55
N ASP A 83 6.32 -5.43 10.34
CA ASP A 83 6.24 -5.50 11.80
C ASP A 83 6.37 -4.09 12.40
N LYS A 84 7.10 -3.20 11.72
CA LYS A 84 7.25 -1.79 12.09
C LYS A 84 6.08 -0.92 11.60
N TYR A 85 5.65 -1.11 10.36
CA TYR A 85 4.64 -0.29 9.69
C TYR A 85 3.30 -1.01 9.63
N LEU A 86 2.64 -1.06 10.78
CA LEU A 86 1.36 -1.73 10.95
C LEU A 86 0.22 -1.03 10.19
N ALA A 87 -0.82 -1.79 9.88
CA ALA A 87 -2.05 -1.26 9.29
C ALA A 87 -2.66 -0.14 10.15
N THR A 88 -3.15 0.92 9.50
CA THR A 88 -3.80 2.03 10.19
C THR A 88 -5.12 1.55 10.82
N PRO A 89 -5.32 1.72 12.15
CA PRO A 89 -6.58 1.32 12.79
C PRO A 89 -7.78 2.03 12.16
N LYS A 90 -8.92 1.34 12.04
CA LYS A 90 -10.17 1.88 11.44
C LYS A 90 -10.52 3.30 11.91
N ALA A 91 -10.39 3.57 13.20
CA ALA A 91 -10.71 4.86 13.81
C ALA A 91 -9.77 6.02 13.40
N LYS A 92 -8.64 5.71 12.76
CA LYS A 92 -7.60 6.68 12.34
C LYS A 92 -7.43 6.73 10.81
N LEU A 93 -8.29 6.07 10.04
CA LEU A 93 -8.21 6.08 8.59
C LEU A 93 -8.50 7.48 8.04
N ASP A 94 -7.51 8.07 7.38
CA ASP A 94 -7.65 9.36 6.70
C ASP A 94 -8.10 9.17 5.24
N HIS A 95 -9.41 9.06 5.06
CA HIS A 95 -10.02 8.97 3.74
C HIS A 95 -9.89 10.26 2.91
N ALA A 96 -9.68 11.42 3.55
CA ALA A 96 -9.55 12.68 2.84
C ALA A 96 -8.20 12.77 2.11
N THR A 97 -7.15 12.26 2.75
CA THR A 97 -5.79 12.25 2.18
C THR A 97 -5.53 11.05 1.28
N PHE A 98 -5.98 9.84 1.66
CA PHE A 98 -5.58 8.59 1.00
C PHE A 98 -6.73 7.80 0.36
N GLY A 99 -7.97 8.28 0.48
CA GLY A 99 -9.17 7.59 0.00
C GLY A 99 -9.41 7.75 -1.50
N ASP A 100 -8.55 7.17 -2.33
CA ASP A 100 -8.69 7.16 -3.79
C ASP A 100 -9.75 6.14 -4.24
N VAL A 101 -10.78 6.61 -4.98
CA VAL A 101 -11.94 5.78 -5.36
C VAL A 101 -11.54 4.51 -6.13
N PRO A 102 -10.71 4.58 -7.20
CA PRO A 102 -10.06 3.42 -7.81
C PRO A 102 -9.43 2.44 -6.81
N ALA A 103 -8.57 2.90 -5.90
CA ALA A 103 -7.90 2.03 -4.94
C ALA A 103 -8.89 1.33 -4.00
N LEU A 104 -9.86 2.06 -3.45
CA LEU A 104 -10.86 1.48 -2.56
C LEU A 104 -11.74 0.45 -3.29
N LYS A 105 -12.13 0.72 -4.54
CA LYS A 105 -12.87 -0.23 -5.38
C LYS A 105 -12.06 -1.48 -5.69
N LEU A 106 -10.76 -1.35 -5.95
CA LEU A 106 -9.87 -2.48 -6.16
C LEU A 106 -9.78 -3.35 -4.90
N ILE A 107 -9.59 -2.74 -3.73
CA ILE A 107 -9.54 -3.44 -2.44
C ILE A 107 -10.84 -4.22 -2.21
N MET A 108 -11.99 -3.55 -2.34
CA MET A 108 -13.30 -4.19 -2.15
C MET A 108 -13.54 -5.31 -3.18
N GLY A 109 -13.30 -5.04 -4.47
CA GLY A 109 -13.69 -5.94 -5.56
C GLY A 109 -12.79 -7.16 -5.71
N LYS A 110 -11.49 -7.02 -5.46
CA LYS A 110 -10.52 -8.10 -5.67
C LYS A 110 -10.20 -8.87 -4.40
N PHE A 111 -10.14 -8.19 -3.25
CA PHE A 111 -9.62 -8.80 -2.02
C PHE A 111 -10.68 -9.08 -0.97
N ALA A 112 -11.80 -8.34 -0.96
CA ALA A 112 -12.89 -8.56 0.00
C ALA A 112 -13.94 -9.59 -0.47
N ASN A 113 -13.99 -9.92 -1.76
CA ASN A 113 -14.86 -10.99 -2.32
C ASN A 113 -14.44 -12.43 -1.93
N ILE A 114 -13.58 -12.56 -0.91
CA ILE A 114 -13.07 -13.83 -0.38
C ILE A 114 -13.82 -14.21 0.92
N LEU A 115 -14.77 -13.37 1.35
CA LEU A 115 -15.77 -13.62 2.40
C LEU A 115 -17.01 -14.30 1.82
#